data_AF-A0A7S2Z4B3-F1
#
_entry.id   AF-A0A7S2Z4B3-F1
#
_cell.length_a   1.000
_cell.length_b   1.000
_cell.length_c   1.000
_cell.angle_alpha   90.00
_cell.angle_beta   90.00
_cell.angle_gamma   90.00
#
_symmetry.space_group_name_H-M   'P 1'
#
loop_
_entity.id
_entity.type
_entity.pdbx_description
1 polymer ?
#
loop_
_entity_poly.entity_id
_entity_poly.type
_entity_poly.pdbx_seq_one_letter_code
_entity_poly.pdbx_strand_id
1 'polypeptide(L)'
;HLGVNVMGYDYSGYGWSTGKPSVRNTFADIRACWKHLVEEKGTDPRDIVLLGQSVGSGPTCEFAAKLGDDLGGVILHSPLASGVRVLKPTVSDRWPIWLDIYPNFKFVEDICAPTLVMHGDEDRIIHISNAQLLHDRAKNPVPALWLPGYDHQNLDFSPEYLPRLEDFFKNLENKK
;
A
#
# COMPACT_ATOMS: atom_id res chain seq x y z
N HIS A 1 -7.56 -14.13 -15.23
CA HIS A 1 -8.09 -12.75 -15.32
C HIS A 1 -8.63 -12.40 -13.94
N LEU A 2 -8.20 -11.28 -13.35
CA LEU A 2 -8.50 -10.94 -11.94
C LEU A 2 -9.94 -10.46 -11.70
N GLY A 3 -10.70 -10.11 -12.75
CA GLY A 3 -12.10 -9.69 -12.61
C GLY A 3 -12.32 -8.31 -11.95
N VAL A 4 -11.28 -7.48 -11.86
CA VAL A 4 -11.32 -6.16 -11.21
C VAL A 4 -11.27 -5.01 -12.21
N ASN A 5 -11.86 -3.88 -11.84
CA ASN A 5 -11.62 -2.59 -12.50
C ASN A 5 -10.37 -1.94 -11.90
N VAL A 6 -9.58 -1.22 -12.71
CA VAL A 6 -8.35 -0.56 -12.26
C VAL A 6 -8.44 0.95 -12.51
N MET A 7 -8.18 1.73 -11.47
CA MET A 7 -7.97 3.17 -11.56
C MET A 7 -6.52 3.48 -11.21
N GLY A 8 -5.74 3.92 -12.19
CA GLY A 8 -4.44 4.54 -11.99
C GLY A 8 -4.55 6.06 -12.07
N TYR A 9 -3.66 6.77 -11.37
CA TYR A 9 -3.59 8.23 -11.39
C TYR A 9 -2.15 8.71 -11.29
N ASP A 10 -1.87 9.85 -11.90
CA ASP A 10 -0.59 10.54 -11.75
C ASP A 10 -0.61 11.42 -10.49
N TYR A 11 0.44 11.35 -9.68
CA TYR A 11 0.61 12.27 -8.55
C TYR A 11 0.80 13.71 -9.01
N SER A 12 0.38 14.66 -8.18
CA SER A 12 0.60 16.09 -8.38
C SER A 12 2.05 16.41 -8.78
N GLY A 13 2.22 17.03 -9.95
CA GLY A 13 3.54 17.39 -10.51
C GLY A 13 4.25 16.28 -11.29
N TYR A 14 3.58 15.16 -11.56
CA TYR A 14 4.05 14.08 -12.43
C TYR A 14 3.06 13.82 -13.56
N GLY A 15 3.56 13.24 -14.67
CA GLY A 15 2.74 12.83 -15.80
C GLY A 15 1.84 13.96 -16.31
N TRP A 16 0.54 13.72 -16.32
CA TRP A 16 -0.48 14.69 -16.74
C TRP A 16 -1.05 15.53 -15.59
N SER A 17 -0.70 15.22 -14.35
CA SER A 17 -1.17 15.93 -13.17
C SER A 17 -0.42 17.25 -12.97
N THR A 18 -1.19 18.34 -12.80
CA THR A 18 -0.65 19.67 -12.49
C THR A 18 -0.15 19.76 -11.03
N GLY A 19 0.40 20.91 -10.64
CA GLY A 19 0.84 21.16 -9.26
C GLY A 19 2.32 20.86 -9.05
N LYS A 20 2.69 20.47 -7.82
CA LYS A 20 4.08 20.21 -7.42
C LYS A 20 4.19 18.92 -6.60
N PRO A 21 5.28 18.15 -6.74
CA PRO A 21 5.53 17.00 -5.89
C PRO A 21 5.66 17.39 -4.42
N SER A 22 4.84 16.81 -3.54
CA SER A 22 5.03 16.89 -2.09
C SER A 22 4.25 15.78 -1.38
N VAL A 23 4.72 15.38 -0.19
CA VAL A 23 4.02 14.41 0.70
C VAL A 23 2.57 14.84 0.96
N ARG A 24 2.34 16.15 1.18
CA ARG A 24 0.99 16.67 1.41
C ARG A 24 0.09 16.45 0.19
N ASN A 25 0.63 16.64 -1.00
CA ASN A 25 -0.14 16.51 -2.23
C ASN A 25 -0.41 15.03 -2.57
N THR A 26 0.53 14.10 -2.31
CA THR A 26 0.25 12.67 -2.51
C THR A 26 -0.92 12.18 -1.67
N PHE A 27 -1.06 12.70 -0.44
CA PHE A 27 -2.26 12.44 0.38
C PHE A 27 -3.53 13.06 -0.19
N ALA A 28 -3.45 14.23 -0.82
CA ALA A 28 -4.60 14.86 -1.47
C ALA A 28 -5.01 14.10 -2.76
N ASP A 29 -4.03 13.61 -3.51
CA ASP A 29 -4.24 12.90 -4.79
C ASP A 29 -5.05 11.61 -4.58
N ILE A 30 -4.67 10.77 -3.61
CA ILE A 30 -5.41 9.54 -3.29
C ILE A 30 -6.85 9.84 -2.83
N ARG A 31 -7.04 10.91 -2.06
CA ARG A 31 -8.37 11.36 -1.60
C ARG A 31 -9.24 11.83 -2.76
N ALA A 32 -8.67 12.53 -3.74
CA ALA A 32 -9.39 12.95 -4.92
C ALA A 32 -9.86 11.76 -5.75
N CYS A 33 -9.02 10.74 -5.91
CA CYS A 33 -9.37 9.50 -6.62
C CYS A 33 -10.47 8.71 -5.89
N TRP A 34 -10.34 8.56 -4.57
CA TRP A 34 -11.38 7.97 -3.74
C TRP A 34 -12.73 8.69 -3.89
N LYS A 35 -12.71 10.02 -3.80
CA LYS A 35 -13.90 10.85 -3.98
C LYS A 35 -14.57 10.59 -5.33
N HIS A 36 -13.79 10.54 -6.40
CA HIS A 36 -14.31 10.22 -7.73
C HIS A 36 -14.97 8.84 -7.79
N LEU A 37 -14.34 7.81 -7.23
CA LEU A 37 -14.90 6.45 -7.22
C LEU A 37 -16.18 6.33 -6.39
N VAL A 38 -16.22 6.95 -5.21
CA VAL A 38 -17.34 6.81 -4.28
C VAL A 38 -18.49 7.76 -4.64
N GLU A 39 -18.20 9.05 -4.84
CA GLU A 39 -19.25 10.06 -5.04
C GLU A 39 -19.72 10.14 -6.49
N GLU A 40 -18.82 10.08 -7.47
CA GLU A 40 -19.18 10.27 -8.88
C GLU A 40 -19.52 8.96 -9.59
N LYS A 41 -18.81 7.87 -9.26
CA LYS A 41 -19.10 6.54 -9.81
C LYS A 41 -20.06 5.71 -8.96
N GLY A 42 -20.33 6.12 -7.72
CA GLY A 42 -21.23 5.39 -6.82
C GLY A 42 -20.70 4.01 -6.40
N THR A 43 -19.38 3.83 -6.41
CA THR A 43 -18.75 2.56 -5.99
C THR A 43 -18.88 2.41 -4.47
N ASP A 44 -19.35 1.25 -4.00
CA ASP A 44 -19.35 0.97 -2.57
C ASP A 44 -17.90 0.96 -2.05
N PRO A 45 -17.54 1.74 -1.02
CA PRO A 45 -16.23 1.71 -0.38
C PRO A 45 -15.70 0.30 -0.07
N ARG A 46 -16.60 -0.64 0.28
CA ARG A 46 -16.27 -2.03 0.62
C ARG A 46 -15.90 -2.88 -0.60
N ASP A 47 -16.15 -2.36 -1.80
CA ASP A 47 -15.73 -2.94 -3.08
C ASP A 47 -14.38 -2.36 -3.55
N ILE A 48 -13.80 -1.40 -2.83
CA ILE A 48 -12.56 -0.73 -3.21
C ILE A 48 -11.38 -1.37 -2.48
N VAL A 49 -10.32 -1.67 -3.24
CA VAL A 49 -9.02 -2.08 -2.72
C VAL A 49 -7.98 -1.02 -3.05
N LEU A 50 -7.28 -0.51 -2.03
CA LEU A 50 -6.18 0.43 -2.23
C LEU A 50 -4.88 -0.34 -2.45
N LEU A 51 -4.18 -0.09 -3.56
CA LEU A 51 -2.88 -0.66 -3.85
C LEU A 51 -1.80 0.43 -3.83
N GLY A 52 -0.80 0.25 -2.97
CA GLY A 52 0.35 1.15 -2.88
C GLY A 52 1.65 0.42 -3.16
N GLN A 53 2.33 0.78 -4.26
CA GLN A 53 3.65 0.27 -4.59
C GLN A 53 4.76 1.24 -4.14
N SER A 54 5.82 0.75 -3.50
CA SER A 54 6.99 1.55 -3.15
C SER A 54 6.57 2.83 -2.42
N VAL A 55 6.97 4.02 -2.89
CA VAL A 55 6.55 5.32 -2.35
C VAL A 55 5.03 5.50 -2.24
N GLY A 56 4.25 4.87 -3.12
CA GLY A 56 2.79 4.88 -3.09
C GLY A 56 2.18 4.18 -1.87
N SER A 57 2.96 3.36 -1.15
CA SER A 57 2.54 2.83 0.16
C SER A 57 2.30 3.93 1.19
N GLY A 58 2.97 5.07 1.06
CA GLY A 58 2.81 6.25 1.92
C GLY A 58 1.37 6.79 1.98
N PRO A 59 0.86 7.37 0.89
CA PRO A 59 -0.53 7.83 0.84
C PRO A 59 -1.55 6.71 1.04
N THR A 60 -1.24 5.48 0.60
CA THR A 60 -2.12 4.33 0.79
C THR A 60 -2.32 4.02 2.27
N CYS A 61 -1.25 3.87 3.06
CA CYS A 61 -1.37 3.58 4.49
C CYS A 61 -2.01 4.75 5.25
N GLU A 62 -1.59 5.99 4.97
CA GLU A 62 -2.12 7.18 5.63
C GLU A 62 -3.63 7.33 5.46
N PHE A 63 -4.12 7.06 4.24
CA PHE A 63 -5.53 7.20 3.94
C PHE A 63 -6.35 5.99 4.43
N ALA A 64 -5.86 4.77 4.21
CA ALA A 64 -6.52 3.55 4.68
C ALA A 64 -6.75 3.54 6.19
N ALA A 65 -5.80 4.06 6.98
CA ALA A 65 -5.91 4.21 8.44
C ALA A 65 -7.09 5.09 8.89
N LYS A 66 -7.64 5.93 8.00
CA LYS A 66 -8.74 6.86 8.30
C LYS A 66 -10.10 6.39 7.81
N LEU A 67 -10.15 5.33 7.01
CA LEU A 67 -11.39 4.84 6.40
C LEU A 67 -12.17 3.89 7.31
N GLY A 68 -11.58 3.41 8.42
CA GLY A 68 -12.24 2.48 9.32
C GLY A 68 -12.64 1.19 8.62
N ASP A 69 -13.81 0.66 8.97
CA ASP A 69 -14.31 -0.63 8.47
C ASP A 69 -14.96 -0.55 7.07
N ASP A 70 -15.01 0.64 6.47
CA ASP A 70 -15.66 0.88 5.17
C ASP A 70 -14.78 0.47 3.97
N LEU A 71 -13.49 0.18 4.18
CA LEU A 71 -12.56 -0.16 3.10
C LEU A 71 -12.51 -1.68 2.83
N GLY A 72 -12.67 -2.09 1.58
CA GLY A 72 -12.66 -3.50 1.16
C GLY A 72 -11.30 -4.22 1.37
N GLY A 73 -10.18 -3.56 1.09
CA GLY A 73 -8.86 -4.15 1.28
C GLY A 73 -7.70 -3.21 1.00
N VAL A 74 -6.50 -3.63 1.41
CA VAL A 74 -5.23 -2.94 1.12
C VAL A 74 -4.20 -3.92 0.59
N ILE A 75 -3.48 -3.52 -0.46
CA ILE A 75 -2.33 -4.24 -1.01
C ILE A 75 -1.11 -3.32 -0.92
N LEU A 76 -0.08 -3.76 -0.21
CA LEU A 76 1.20 -3.09 -0.09
C LEU A 76 2.25 -3.86 -0.89
N HIS A 77 2.71 -3.28 -2.00
CA HIS A 77 3.65 -3.90 -2.93
C HIS A 77 5.02 -3.26 -2.79
N SER A 78 6.04 -4.05 -2.45
CA SER A 78 7.39 -3.56 -2.15
C SER A 78 7.41 -2.31 -1.25
N PRO A 79 6.65 -2.26 -0.12
CA PRO A 79 6.38 -1.01 0.61
C PRO A 79 7.55 -0.54 1.48
N LEU A 80 7.61 0.77 1.75
CA LEU A 80 8.47 1.32 2.81
C LEU A 80 7.74 1.33 4.15
N ALA A 81 8.46 1.00 5.22
CA ALA A 81 7.96 1.22 6.58
C ALA A 81 8.02 2.70 6.96
N SER A 82 9.07 3.39 6.55
CA SER A 82 9.19 4.85 6.54
C SER A 82 10.35 5.32 5.67
N GLY A 83 10.38 6.60 5.29
CA GLY A 83 11.45 7.16 4.47
C GLY A 83 12.83 7.00 5.11
N VAL A 84 12.93 7.19 6.42
CA VAL A 84 14.18 6.98 7.16
C VAL A 84 14.60 5.50 7.16
N ARG A 85 13.65 4.55 7.23
CA ARG A 85 13.94 3.10 7.19
C ARG A 85 14.32 2.57 5.81
N VAL A 86 14.03 3.31 4.74
CA VAL A 86 14.60 3.03 3.41
C VAL A 86 16.12 3.28 3.44
N LEU A 87 16.55 4.39 4.05
CA LEU A 87 17.98 4.75 4.13
C LEU A 87 18.73 3.93 5.19
N LYS A 88 18.07 3.62 6.30
CA LYS A 88 18.65 2.86 7.42
C LYS A 88 17.60 1.92 8.03
N PRO A 89 17.51 0.66 7.56
CA PRO A 89 16.47 -0.29 7.98
C PRO A 89 16.43 -0.59 9.48
N THR A 90 17.54 -0.42 10.19
CA THR A 90 17.68 -0.71 11.63
C THR A 90 17.37 0.48 12.53
N VAL A 91 16.79 1.56 12.00
CA VAL A 91 16.41 2.73 12.80
C VAL A 91 15.37 2.36 13.86
N SER A 92 15.63 2.78 15.09
CA SER A 92 14.75 2.60 16.23
C SER A 92 13.45 3.39 16.06
N ASP A 93 12.35 2.83 16.56
CA ASP A 93 11.06 3.49 16.72
C ASP A 93 11.09 4.78 17.56
N ARG A 94 12.15 5.01 18.34
CA ARG A 94 12.36 6.27 19.07
C ARG A 94 12.80 7.43 18.17
N TRP A 95 13.05 7.18 16.88
CA TRP A 95 13.38 8.24 15.92
C TRP A 95 12.24 9.27 15.86
N PRO A 96 12.54 10.58 15.89
CA PRO A 96 11.52 11.62 15.83
C PRO A 96 10.65 11.53 14.58
N ILE A 97 9.38 11.16 14.74
CA ILE A 97 8.45 10.91 13.62
C ILE A 97 8.19 12.14 12.75
N TRP A 98 8.27 13.35 13.33
CA TRP A 98 8.10 14.61 12.60
C TRP A 98 9.27 14.93 11.64
N LEU A 99 10.37 14.17 11.72
CA LEU A 99 11.47 14.22 10.76
C LEU A 99 11.42 13.07 9.74
N ASP A 100 10.42 12.20 9.83
CA ASP A 100 10.23 11.06 8.94
C ASP A 100 9.11 11.34 7.93
N ILE A 101 9.26 10.80 6.73
CA ILE A 101 8.21 10.87 5.71
C ILE A 101 7.55 9.50 5.61
N TYR A 102 6.23 9.49 5.46
CA TYR A 102 5.44 8.27 5.35
C TYR A 102 5.71 7.26 6.47
N PRO A 103 5.43 7.59 7.76
CA PRO A 103 5.58 6.64 8.86
C PRO A 103 4.52 5.52 8.81
N ASN A 104 4.55 4.71 7.76
CA ASN A 104 3.60 3.64 7.47
C ASN A 104 3.56 2.60 8.57
N PHE A 105 4.68 2.35 9.26
CA PHE A 105 4.74 1.48 10.43
C PHE A 105 3.81 1.89 11.57
N LYS A 106 3.34 3.15 11.58
CA LYS A 106 2.29 3.64 12.48
C LYS A 106 0.92 3.55 11.84
N PHE A 107 0.77 4.03 10.61
CA PHE A 107 -0.53 4.01 9.95
C PHE A 107 -1.11 2.60 9.80
N VAL A 108 -0.26 1.60 9.55
CA VAL A 108 -0.69 0.20 9.39
C VAL A 108 -1.31 -0.41 10.66
N GLU A 109 -0.97 0.12 11.85
CA GLU A 109 -1.54 -0.29 13.15
C GLU A 109 -3.05 0.06 13.22
N ASP A 110 -3.51 1.02 12.41
CA ASP A 110 -4.88 1.55 12.41
C ASP A 110 -5.73 1.10 11.19
N ILE A 111 -5.15 0.38 10.22
CA ILE A 111 -5.88 -0.10 9.04
C ILE A 111 -6.81 -1.25 9.42
N CYS A 112 -8.12 -1.00 9.44
CA CYS A 112 -9.11 -2.05 9.71
C CYS A 112 -9.32 -3.02 8.54
N ALA A 113 -9.03 -2.62 7.30
CA ALA A 113 -9.22 -3.47 6.14
C ALA A 113 -8.22 -4.65 6.11
N PRO A 114 -8.59 -5.81 5.52
CA PRO A 114 -7.63 -6.88 5.25
C PRO A 114 -6.44 -6.37 4.44
N THR A 115 -5.23 -6.60 4.95
CA THR A 115 -4.00 -6.02 4.38
C THR A 115 -3.06 -7.11 3.89
N LEU A 116 -2.83 -7.15 2.57
CA LEU A 116 -1.84 -8.01 1.91
C LEU A 116 -0.52 -7.25 1.74
N VAL A 117 0.57 -7.83 2.21
CA VAL A 117 1.93 -7.33 1.97
C VAL A 117 2.66 -8.28 1.02
N MET A 118 3.33 -7.74 0.01
CA MET A 118 4.12 -8.50 -0.97
C MET A 118 5.50 -7.88 -1.13
N HIS A 119 6.57 -8.69 -1.06
CA HIS A 119 7.95 -8.20 -1.14
C HIS A 119 8.92 -9.29 -1.61
N GLY A 120 9.94 -8.91 -2.39
CA GLY A 120 11.03 -9.79 -2.81
C GLY A 120 12.25 -9.71 -1.89
N ASP A 121 12.89 -10.83 -1.56
CA ASP A 121 14.00 -10.83 -0.58
C ASP A 121 15.33 -10.25 -1.11
N GLU A 122 15.46 -10.06 -2.42
CA GLU A 122 16.60 -9.42 -3.07
C GLU A 122 16.36 -7.94 -3.41
N ASP A 123 15.32 -7.31 -2.84
CA ASP A 123 15.06 -5.88 -3.02
C ASP A 123 16.20 -5.01 -2.44
N ARG A 124 16.96 -4.41 -3.35
CA ARG A 124 18.11 -3.53 -3.03
C ARG A 124 17.73 -2.06 -2.84
N ILE A 125 16.48 -1.69 -3.12
CA ILE A 125 15.97 -0.31 -2.98
C ILE A 125 15.31 -0.17 -1.61
N ILE A 126 14.40 -1.10 -1.29
CA ILE A 126 13.69 -1.14 -0.02
C ILE A 126 13.92 -2.52 0.58
N HIS A 127 14.79 -2.59 1.59
CA HIS A 127 15.09 -3.85 2.27
C HIS A 127 13.81 -4.49 2.82
N ILE A 128 13.65 -5.81 2.62
CA ILE A 128 12.46 -6.60 2.97
C ILE A 128 12.00 -6.44 4.43
N SER A 129 12.91 -6.10 5.34
CA SER A 129 12.56 -5.79 6.74
C SER A 129 11.52 -4.67 6.88
N ASN A 130 11.41 -3.77 5.91
CA ASN A 130 10.34 -2.76 5.88
C ASN A 130 8.98 -3.42 5.75
N ALA A 131 8.81 -4.31 4.77
CA ALA A 131 7.56 -5.01 4.53
C ALA A 131 7.23 -6.00 5.64
N GLN A 132 8.22 -6.72 6.18
CA GLN A 132 8.05 -7.59 7.35
C GLN A 132 7.53 -6.78 8.55
N LEU A 133 8.14 -5.63 8.82
CA LEU A 133 7.70 -4.74 9.90
C LEU A 133 6.25 -4.27 9.71
N LEU A 134 5.85 -3.93 8.47
CA LEU A 134 4.47 -3.54 8.18
C LEU A 134 3.50 -4.71 8.36
N HIS A 135 3.86 -5.91 7.90
CA HIS A 135 3.03 -7.10 8.05
C HIS A 135 2.82 -7.45 9.53
N ASP A 136 3.89 -7.45 10.32
CA ASP A 136 3.87 -7.78 11.75
C ASP A 136 3.04 -6.78 12.58
N ARG A 137 2.95 -5.53 12.13
CA ARG A 137 2.20 -4.45 12.81
C ARG A 137 0.80 -4.23 12.29
N ALA A 138 0.46 -4.78 11.14
CA ALA A 138 -0.86 -4.56 10.58
C ALA A 138 -1.92 -5.09 11.56
N LYS A 139 -3.01 -4.34 11.70
CA LYS A 139 -4.12 -4.76 12.56
C LYS A 139 -4.81 -6.03 12.04
N ASN A 140 -4.99 -6.12 10.72
CA ASN A 140 -5.66 -7.22 10.03
C ASN A 140 -4.82 -7.76 8.85
N PRO A 141 -3.63 -8.35 9.11
CA PRO A 141 -2.81 -8.91 8.05
C PRO A 141 -3.44 -10.19 7.51
N VAL A 142 -3.44 -10.33 6.19
CA VAL A 142 -3.60 -11.64 5.54
C VAL A 142 -2.22 -12.24 5.27
N PRO A 143 -2.08 -13.56 4.99
CA PRO A 143 -0.78 -14.15 4.68
C PRO A 143 -0.02 -13.36 3.61
N ALA A 144 1.18 -12.90 3.94
CA ALA A 144 2.02 -12.14 3.03
C ALA A 144 2.53 -13.01 1.86
N LEU A 145 3.00 -12.35 0.81
CA LEU A 145 3.73 -12.98 -0.29
C LEU A 145 5.20 -12.55 -0.24
N TRP A 146 6.05 -13.45 0.23
CA TRP A 146 7.50 -13.28 0.22
C TRP A 146 8.07 -14.04 -0.98
N LEU A 147 8.80 -13.34 -1.86
CA LEU A 147 9.28 -13.90 -3.12
C LEU A 147 10.82 -14.04 -3.12
N PRO A 148 11.37 -15.26 -2.97
CA PRO A 148 12.81 -15.48 -3.00
C PRO A 148 13.42 -15.22 -4.38
N GLY A 149 14.50 -14.43 -4.45
CA GLY A 149 15.20 -14.08 -5.68
C GLY A 149 14.55 -12.95 -6.49
N TYR A 150 13.54 -12.27 -5.94
CA TYR A 150 12.85 -11.15 -6.57
C TYR A 150 13.33 -9.81 -5.99
N ASP A 151 13.44 -8.80 -6.84
CA ASP A 151 13.89 -7.43 -6.52
C ASP A 151 12.70 -6.45 -6.46
N HIS A 152 12.96 -5.15 -6.29
CA HIS A 152 11.92 -4.12 -6.17
C HIS A 152 10.90 -4.08 -7.32
N GLN A 153 11.30 -4.44 -8.53
CA GLN A 153 10.64 -4.13 -9.80
C GLN A 153 10.07 -5.34 -10.54
N ASN A 154 10.31 -6.56 -10.05
CA ASN A 154 10.03 -7.77 -10.84
C ASN A 154 9.11 -8.79 -10.15
N LEU A 155 8.47 -8.45 -9.02
CA LEU A 155 7.56 -9.34 -8.29
C LEU A 155 6.46 -9.91 -9.19
N ASP A 156 5.98 -9.11 -10.15
CA ASP A 156 4.93 -9.48 -11.11
C ASP A 156 5.36 -10.56 -12.11
N PHE A 157 6.66 -10.83 -12.24
CA PHE A 157 7.18 -11.96 -13.01
C PHE A 157 7.12 -13.29 -12.24
N SER A 158 6.80 -13.25 -10.94
CA SER A 158 6.61 -14.47 -10.17
C SER A 158 5.36 -15.22 -10.61
N PRO A 159 5.44 -16.55 -10.82
CA PRO A 159 4.25 -17.37 -11.07
C PRO A 159 3.28 -17.37 -9.89
N GLU A 160 3.73 -16.98 -8.69
CA GLU A 160 2.90 -16.88 -7.47
C GLU A 160 2.16 -15.54 -7.36
N TYR A 161 2.56 -14.52 -8.11
CA TYR A 161 2.03 -13.16 -8.00
C TYR A 161 0.53 -13.08 -8.31
N LEU A 162 0.13 -13.52 -9.52
CA LEU A 162 -1.28 -13.50 -9.92
C LEU A 162 -2.14 -14.44 -9.07
N PRO A 163 -1.76 -15.70 -8.80
CA PRO A 163 -2.53 -16.58 -7.92
C PRO A 163 -2.76 -15.98 -6.53
N ARG A 164 -1.75 -15.31 -5.96
CA ARG A 164 -1.90 -14.64 -4.65
C ARG A 164 -2.94 -13.53 -4.71
N LEU A 165 -2.93 -12.70 -5.75
CA LEU A 165 -3.92 -11.63 -5.92
C LEU A 165 -5.32 -12.20 -6.13
N GLU A 166 -5.47 -13.27 -6.93
CA GLU A 166 -6.75 -13.95 -7.12
C GLU A 166 -7.31 -14.51 -5.81
N ASP A 167 -6.47 -15.15 -5.01
CA ASP A 167 -6.85 -15.62 -3.67
C ASP A 167 -7.29 -14.45 -2.77
N PHE A 168 -6.54 -13.35 -2.77
CA PHE A 168 -6.87 -12.19 -1.97
C PHE A 168 -8.25 -11.64 -2.32
N PHE A 169 -8.53 -11.40 -3.62
CA PHE A 169 -9.81 -10.86 -4.05
C PHE A 169 -10.98 -11.81 -3.78
N LYS A 170 -10.83 -13.12 -4.02
CA LYS A 170 -11.85 -14.12 -3.69
C LYS A 170 -12.18 -14.13 -2.19
N ASN A 171 -11.17 -14.00 -1.34
CA ASN A 171 -11.37 -13.97 0.11
C ASN A 171 -12.07 -12.69 0.58
N LEU A 172 -11.94 -11.56 -0.13
CA LEU A 172 -12.71 -10.35 0.14
C LEU A 172 -14.18 -10.50 -0.25
N GLU A 173 -14.47 -11.13 -1.39
CA GLU A 173 -15.84 -11.38 -1.85
C GLU A 173 -16.62 -12.29 -0.88
N ASN A 174 -15.97 -13.35 -0.37
CA ASN A 174 -16.59 -14.29 0.57
C ASN A 174 -16.91 -13.69 1.96
N LYS A 175 -16.38 -12.50 2.28
CA LYS A 175 -16.62 -11.81 3.56
C LYS A 175 -17.75 -10.78 3.50
N LYS A 176 -18.33 -10.53 2.33
CA LYS A 176 -19.50 -9.66 2.14
C LYS A 176 -20.79 -10.41 2.45
#